data_AF-A0A263D6T5-F1
#
_entry.id   AF-A0A263D6T5-F1
#
_cell.length_a   1.000
_cell.length_b   1.000
_cell.length_c   1.000
_cell.angle_alpha   90.00
_cell.angle_beta   90.00
_cell.angle_gamma   90.00
#
_symmetry.space_group_name_H-M   'P 1'
#
loop_
_entity.id
_entity.type
_entity.pdbx_description
1 polymer ?
#
loop_
_entity_poly.entity_id
_entity_poly.type
_entity_poly.pdbx_seq_one_letter_code
_entity_poly.pdbx_strand_id
1 'polypeptide(L)'
;MTVRTEGSDQAWELCWTDDESVQLALYLRDVLALSVDTDPFLPAVDPGVPVEVPPHIDRAEVQRQWPMWWEAVLSFSANRRKGGPAMPEALAEDSAISVAVQHFRDSFARRPRGDSPSRRPSHTSNVGAMVRELEEERGRKVRPFQATVTVVSVDGEVWHRLSRTHVLASRRFAADQAACERALRELVTDLF
;
A
#
# COMPACT_ATOMS: atom_id res chain seq x y z
N MET A 1 2.37 -5.69 9.30
CA MET A 1 2.74 -7.00 8.75
C MET A 1 3.44 -6.85 7.40
N THR A 2 4.71 -7.25 7.35
CA THR A 2 5.46 -7.38 6.09
C THR A 2 5.78 -8.85 5.82
N VAL A 3 5.45 -9.36 4.64
CA VAL A 3 5.71 -10.73 4.21
C VAL A 3 6.59 -10.70 2.96
N ARG A 4 7.71 -11.42 2.97
CA ARG A 4 8.63 -11.50 1.83
C ARG A 4 8.68 -12.93 1.30
N THR A 5 8.72 -13.02 -0.02
CA THR A 5 8.95 -14.25 -0.76
C THR A 5 10.11 -14.03 -1.70
N GLU A 6 11.13 -14.88 -1.63
CA GLU A 6 12.37 -14.76 -2.40
C GLU A 6 12.57 -16.04 -3.21
N GLY A 7 13.19 -15.91 -4.39
CA GLY A 7 13.65 -17.05 -5.18
C GLY A 7 14.87 -17.75 -4.55
N SER A 8 15.11 -19.02 -4.89
CA SER A 8 16.19 -19.83 -4.33
C SER A 8 17.60 -19.23 -4.49
N ASP A 9 17.82 -18.42 -5.53
CA ASP A 9 19.08 -17.69 -5.79
C ASP A 9 18.97 -16.17 -5.52
N GLN A 10 17.91 -15.72 -4.84
CA GLN A 10 17.58 -14.31 -4.59
C GLN A 10 17.47 -13.42 -5.84
N ALA A 11 17.34 -14.00 -7.04
CA ALA A 11 17.13 -13.23 -8.26
C ALA A 11 15.89 -12.32 -8.14
N TRP A 12 14.84 -12.77 -7.46
CA TRP A 12 13.63 -11.98 -7.28
C TRP A 12 13.14 -11.95 -5.83
N GLU A 13 12.46 -10.85 -5.49
CA GLU A 13 11.80 -10.62 -4.20
C GLU A 13 10.40 -10.06 -4.44
N LEU A 14 9.39 -10.65 -3.80
CA LEU A 14 8.04 -10.10 -3.70
C LEU A 14 7.73 -9.78 -2.23
N CYS A 15 7.47 -8.51 -1.95
CA CYS A 15 7.18 -7.99 -0.63
C CYS A 15 5.71 -7.58 -0.53
N TRP A 16 4.99 -8.11 0.44
CA TRP A 16 3.65 -7.68 0.83
C TRP A 16 3.76 -6.83 2.09
N THR A 17 3.14 -5.66 2.13
CA THR A 17 3.25 -4.74 3.27
C THR A 17 1.94 -4.02 3.54
N ASP A 18 1.62 -3.75 4.80
CA ASP A 18 0.51 -2.91 5.26
C ASP A 18 1.03 -1.54 5.72
N ASP A 19 1.69 -0.81 4.82
CA ASP A 19 2.44 0.40 5.19
C ASP A 19 1.58 1.43 5.95
N GLU A 20 1.97 1.72 7.20
CA GLU A 20 1.22 2.60 8.09
C GLU A 20 1.11 4.03 7.55
N SER A 21 2.09 4.51 6.80
CA SER A 21 2.07 5.85 6.20
C SER A 21 0.98 5.94 5.15
N VAL A 22 0.85 4.90 4.32
CA VAL A 22 -0.20 4.80 3.29
C VAL A 22 -1.57 4.72 3.94
N GLN A 23 -1.70 3.92 5.00
CA GLN A 23 -2.95 3.78 5.76
C GLN A 23 -3.34 5.10 6.46
N LEU A 24 -2.37 5.82 7.03
CA LEU A 24 -2.59 7.12 7.66
C LEU A 24 -3.00 8.19 6.65
N ALA A 25 -2.39 8.21 5.46
CA ALA A 25 -2.75 9.16 4.42
C ALA A 25 -4.22 8.98 3.95
N LEU A 26 -4.66 7.74 3.78
CA LEU A 26 -6.05 7.41 3.46
C LEU A 26 -6.99 7.72 4.63
N TYR A 27 -6.57 7.45 5.87
CA TYR A 27 -7.35 7.84 7.05
C TYR A 27 -7.56 9.35 7.12
N LEU A 28 -6.50 10.15 6.90
CA LEU A 28 -6.57 11.61 6.91
C LEU A 28 -7.48 12.14 5.81
N ARG A 29 -7.43 11.54 4.61
CA ARG A 29 -8.33 11.88 3.51
C ARG A 29 -9.79 11.79 3.95
N ASP A 30 -10.15 10.72 4.63
CA ASP A 30 -11.56 10.44 4.95
C ASP A 30 -12.03 11.15 6.22
N VAL A 31 -11.21 11.18 7.27
CA VAL A 31 -11.55 11.87 8.54
C VAL A 31 -11.72 13.37 8.32
N LEU A 32 -10.93 13.98 7.43
CA LEU A 32 -11.07 15.39 7.07
C LEU A 32 -12.03 15.61 5.91
N ALA A 33 -12.64 14.56 5.35
CA ALA A 33 -13.48 14.60 4.15
C ALA A 33 -12.83 15.37 2.99
N LEU A 34 -11.54 15.15 2.74
CA LEU A 34 -10.81 15.85 1.68
C LEU A 34 -11.39 15.47 0.31
N SER A 35 -11.72 16.50 -0.48
CA SER A 35 -12.11 16.33 -1.89
C SER A 35 -10.85 16.32 -2.75
N VAL A 36 -10.20 15.15 -2.82
CA VAL A 36 -8.99 14.91 -3.60
C VAL A 36 -9.22 13.82 -4.62
N ASP A 37 -8.77 14.06 -5.85
CA ASP A 37 -8.69 13.00 -6.85
C ASP A 37 -7.46 12.15 -6.56
N THR A 38 -7.66 10.86 -6.38
CA THR A 38 -6.57 9.90 -6.35
C THR A 38 -6.45 9.26 -7.75
N ASP A 39 -5.23 9.17 -8.26
CA ASP A 39 -4.92 8.30 -9.40
C ASP A 39 -4.00 7.17 -8.90
N PRO A 40 -4.48 5.92 -8.83
CA PRO A 40 -5.83 5.45 -9.18
C PRO A 40 -6.90 5.90 -8.18
N PHE A 41 -8.18 5.87 -8.58
CA PHE A 41 -9.29 6.13 -7.65
C PHE A 41 -9.30 5.08 -6.52
N LEU A 42 -9.33 5.53 -5.27
CA LEU A 42 -9.40 4.66 -4.10
C LEU A 42 -10.69 4.91 -3.32
N PRO A 43 -11.49 3.86 -3.04
CA PRO A 43 -12.68 3.97 -2.20
C PRO A 43 -12.37 4.49 -0.78
N ALA A 44 -13.42 4.81 -0.03
CA ALA A 44 -13.32 5.19 1.38
C ALA A 44 -12.64 4.09 2.23
N VAL A 45 -12.04 4.44 3.35
CA VAL A 45 -11.40 3.52 4.27
C VAL A 45 -12.42 2.62 4.95
N ASP A 46 -12.03 1.37 5.18
CA ASP A 46 -12.83 0.35 5.87
C ASP A 46 -12.12 -0.11 7.15
N PRO A 47 -12.73 -0.02 8.36
CA PRO A 47 -14.08 0.50 8.63
C PRO A 47 -14.20 2.01 8.42
N GLY A 48 -15.36 2.50 7.98
CA GLY A 48 -15.60 3.93 7.79
C GLY A 48 -15.25 4.77 9.02
N VAL A 49 -14.77 5.99 8.80
CA VAL A 49 -14.36 6.92 9.86
C VAL A 49 -15.30 8.13 9.91
N PRO A 50 -15.63 8.64 11.12
CA PRO A 50 -16.42 9.85 11.24
C PRO A 50 -15.61 11.06 10.73
N VAL A 51 -16.31 12.00 10.10
CA VAL A 51 -15.68 13.26 9.68
C VAL A 51 -15.47 14.15 10.90
N GLU A 52 -14.23 14.61 11.10
CA GLU A 52 -13.83 15.48 12.18
C GLU A 52 -12.87 16.54 11.64
N VAL A 53 -13.25 17.82 11.78
CA VAL A 53 -12.40 18.97 11.38
C VAL A 53 -12.16 19.86 12.59
N PRO A 54 -11.09 19.59 13.36
CA PRO A 54 -10.71 20.39 14.52
C PRO A 54 -10.44 21.86 14.14
N PRO A 55 -10.78 22.85 15.00
CA PRO A 55 -10.65 24.28 14.65
C PRO A 55 -9.24 24.76 14.31
N HIS A 56 -8.20 24.07 14.78
CA HIS A 56 -6.80 24.42 14.53
C HIS A 56 -6.23 23.76 13.26
N ILE A 57 -7.02 22.94 12.57
CA ILE A 57 -6.61 22.30 11.31
C ILE A 57 -7.18 23.10 10.14
N ASP A 58 -6.29 23.66 9.32
CA ASP A 58 -6.65 24.23 8.03
C ASP A 58 -6.92 23.12 7.01
N ARG A 59 -8.18 22.65 6.96
CA ARG A 59 -8.60 21.60 6.03
C ARG A 59 -8.34 21.96 4.56
N ALA A 60 -8.48 23.22 4.18
CA ALA A 60 -8.31 23.63 2.79
C ALA A 60 -6.84 23.52 2.37
N GLU A 61 -5.93 23.94 3.25
CA GLU A 61 -4.50 23.79 3.02
C GLU A 61 -4.06 22.32 3.05
N VAL A 62 -4.61 21.51 3.97
CA VAL A 62 -4.38 20.05 3.95
C VAL A 62 -4.82 19.45 2.62
N GLN A 63 -6.02 19.79 2.13
CA GLN A 63 -6.54 19.29 0.85
C GLN A 63 -5.62 19.66 -0.31
N ARG A 64 -5.08 20.90 -0.32
CA ARG A 64 -4.16 21.39 -1.35
C ARG A 64 -2.83 20.64 -1.35
N GLN A 65 -2.30 20.33 -0.17
CA GLN A 65 -1.01 19.66 0.00
C GLN A 65 -1.10 18.14 -0.23
N TRP A 66 -2.29 17.56 -0.05
CA TRP A 66 -2.47 16.10 0.03
C TRP A 66 -2.00 15.34 -1.22
N PRO A 67 -2.26 15.77 -2.49
CA PRO A 67 -1.83 15.01 -3.66
C PRO A 67 -0.31 14.80 -3.74
N MET A 68 0.47 15.88 -3.56
CA MET A 68 1.94 15.81 -3.56
C MET A 68 2.46 14.95 -2.41
N TRP A 69 1.83 15.07 -1.23
CA TRP A 69 2.20 14.25 -0.08
C TRP A 69 1.86 12.76 -0.29
N TRP A 70 0.73 12.46 -0.92
CA TRP A 70 0.31 11.10 -1.25
C TRP A 70 1.31 10.43 -2.21
N GLU A 71 1.73 11.12 -3.27
CA GLU A 71 2.76 10.62 -4.19
C GLU A 71 4.08 10.31 -3.47
N ALA A 72 4.48 11.17 -2.54
CA ALA A 72 5.67 10.95 -1.73
C ALA A 72 5.54 9.75 -0.77
N VAL A 73 4.36 9.59 -0.14
CA VAL A 73 4.04 8.44 0.71
C VAL A 73 4.09 7.14 -0.10
N LEU A 74 3.52 7.12 -1.31
CA LEU A 74 3.59 5.97 -2.20
C LEU A 74 5.02 5.66 -2.65
N SER A 75 5.77 6.68 -3.06
CA SER A 75 7.18 6.55 -3.45
C SER A 75 8.05 6.02 -2.32
N PHE A 76 7.81 6.49 -1.09
CA PHE A 76 8.49 5.99 0.10
C PHE A 76 8.12 4.53 0.37
N SER A 77 6.83 4.17 0.30
CA SER A 77 6.35 2.80 0.50
C SER A 77 6.96 1.82 -0.51
N ALA A 78 7.05 2.22 -1.78
CA ALA A 78 7.65 1.41 -2.84
C ALA A 78 9.11 1.03 -2.55
N ASN A 79 9.87 1.98 -1.98
CA ASN A 79 11.32 1.88 -1.77
C ASN A 79 11.71 1.44 -0.35
N ARG A 80 10.74 1.17 0.52
CA ARG A 80 11.00 0.92 1.94
C ARG A 80 11.75 -0.39 2.14
N ARG A 81 13.07 -0.29 2.31
CA ARG A 81 13.92 -1.36 2.83
C ARG A 81 13.73 -1.47 4.35
N LYS A 82 13.70 -2.70 4.88
CA LYS A 82 13.49 -2.99 6.31
C LYS A 82 14.48 -2.17 7.15
N GLY A 83 13.98 -1.31 8.03
CA GLY A 83 14.80 -0.49 8.95
C GLY A 83 15.04 0.97 8.53
N GLY A 84 14.45 1.45 7.43
CA GLY A 84 14.45 2.89 7.12
C GLY A 84 13.63 3.73 8.12
N PRO A 85 13.92 5.04 8.27
CA PRO A 85 13.19 5.94 9.17
C PRO A 85 11.68 5.91 8.92
N ALA A 86 10.87 6.17 9.95
CA ALA A 86 9.41 6.18 9.84
C ALA A 86 8.94 7.45 9.11
N MET A 87 8.08 7.26 8.08
CA MET A 87 7.50 8.30 7.22
C MET A 87 8.51 9.26 6.55
N PRO A 88 8.14 9.91 5.45
CA PRO A 88 8.73 11.20 5.10
C PRO A 88 8.20 12.25 6.09
N GLU A 89 8.61 12.19 7.37
CA GLU A 89 8.40 13.33 8.29
C GLU A 89 9.09 14.60 7.72
N ALA A 90 10.12 14.40 6.90
CA ALA A 90 10.93 15.42 6.23
C ALA A 90 10.23 16.28 5.17
N LEU A 91 9.01 15.95 4.70
CA LEU A 91 8.36 16.76 3.66
C LEU A 91 7.62 18.00 4.18
N ALA A 92 7.60 18.19 5.50
CA ALA A 92 6.53 19.01 6.06
C ALA A 92 6.76 19.45 7.51
N GLU A 93 8.00 19.76 7.93
CA GLU A 93 8.17 20.56 9.16
C GLU A 93 7.31 21.83 9.01
N ASP A 94 6.40 22.05 9.97
CA ASP A 94 5.43 23.16 10.01
C ASP A 94 4.38 23.24 8.88
N SER A 95 4.12 22.15 8.14
CA SER A 95 3.00 22.12 7.18
C SER A 95 1.64 21.82 7.83
N ALA A 96 0.55 22.20 7.16
CA ALA A 96 -0.81 21.84 7.58
C ALA A 96 -1.02 20.32 7.64
N ILE A 97 -0.42 19.55 6.72
CA ILE A 97 -0.45 18.08 6.76
C ILE A 97 0.25 17.54 8.01
N SER A 98 1.41 18.09 8.40
CA SER A 98 2.12 17.64 9.60
C SER A 98 1.31 17.91 10.86
N VAL A 99 0.67 19.09 10.95
CA VAL A 99 -0.27 19.41 12.03
C VAL A 99 -1.41 18.40 12.08
N ALA A 100 -2.02 18.06 10.94
CA ALA A 100 -3.09 17.06 10.87
C ALA A 100 -2.61 15.65 11.25
N VAL A 101 -1.45 15.23 10.75
CA VAL A 101 -0.81 13.95 11.12
C VAL A 101 -0.60 13.87 12.62
N GLN A 102 -0.02 14.90 13.24
CA GLN A 102 0.23 14.94 14.67
C GLN A 102 -1.07 14.86 15.47
N HIS A 103 -2.10 15.62 15.07
CA HIS A 103 -3.40 15.61 15.72
C HIS A 103 -4.05 14.22 15.69
N PHE A 104 -4.05 13.57 14.53
CA PHE A 104 -4.77 12.31 14.33
C PHE A 104 -3.97 11.04 14.61
N ARG A 105 -2.66 11.14 14.87
CA ARG A 105 -1.74 9.99 15.06
C ARG A 105 -2.27 8.99 16.10
N ASP A 106 -2.69 9.49 17.24
CA ASP A 106 -3.19 8.69 18.35
C ASP A 106 -4.53 8.02 18.05
N SER A 107 -5.45 8.75 17.41
CA SER A 107 -6.75 8.22 17.00
C SER A 107 -6.59 7.14 15.92
N PHE A 108 -5.69 7.35 14.96
CA PHE A 108 -5.31 6.36 13.97
C PHE A 108 -4.71 5.10 14.61
N ALA A 109 -3.80 5.26 15.59
CA ALA A 109 -3.15 4.13 16.27
C ALA A 109 -4.15 3.27 17.07
N ARG A 110 -5.20 3.88 17.64
CA ARG A 110 -6.27 3.18 18.39
C ARG A 110 -7.34 2.54 17.51
N ARG A 111 -7.37 2.86 16.21
CA ARG A 111 -8.41 2.37 15.30
C ARG A 111 -8.36 0.84 15.18
N PRO A 112 -9.50 0.14 15.24
CA PRO A 112 -9.54 -1.26 14.89
C PRO A 112 -9.11 -1.42 13.43
N ARG A 113 -7.97 -2.07 13.22
CA ARG A 113 -7.52 -2.52 11.90
C ARG A 113 -8.42 -3.70 11.54
N GLY A 114 -9.61 -3.42 11.00
CA GLY A 114 -10.69 -4.40 10.80
C GLY A 114 -10.20 -5.75 10.28
N ASP A 115 -10.76 -6.86 10.76
CA ASP A 115 -10.29 -8.25 10.61
C ASP A 115 -9.05 -8.40 9.72
N SER A 116 -7.89 -8.07 10.29
CA SER A 116 -6.63 -8.42 9.64
C SER A 116 -6.59 -9.94 9.63
N PRO A 117 -6.59 -10.63 8.47
CA PRO A 117 -6.17 -12.01 8.46
C PRO A 117 -4.73 -11.98 8.99
N SER A 118 -4.56 -12.40 10.23
CA SER A 118 -3.26 -12.49 10.91
C SER A 118 -2.39 -13.59 10.26
N ARG A 119 -2.93 -14.26 9.24
CA ARG A 119 -2.24 -15.23 8.41
C ARG A 119 -1.58 -14.49 7.26
N ARG A 120 -0.30 -14.83 7.03
CA ARG A 120 0.33 -14.64 5.72
C ARG A 120 -0.70 -14.98 4.65
N PRO A 121 -0.93 -14.11 3.66
CA PRO A 121 -1.82 -14.46 2.59
C PRO A 121 -1.34 -15.78 1.95
N SER A 122 -2.20 -16.80 1.89
CA SER A 122 -1.84 -18.15 1.41
C SER A 122 -1.22 -18.13 0.01
N HIS A 123 -1.54 -17.13 -0.79
CA HIS A 123 -0.96 -16.94 -2.13
C HIS A 123 0.55 -16.62 -2.12
N THR A 124 1.12 -16.09 -1.03
CA THR A 124 2.57 -15.83 -0.96
C THR A 124 3.41 -17.10 -1.01
N SER A 125 2.90 -18.24 -0.55
CA SER A 125 3.64 -19.51 -0.61
C SER A 125 3.73 -20.10 -2.03
N ASN A 126 2.85 -19.71 -2.95
CA ASN A 126 2.79 -20.29 -4.30
C ASN A 126 3.61 -19.50 -5.35
N VAL A 127 4.09 -18.30 -5.02
CA VAL A 127 4.82 -17.43 -5.97
C VAL A 127 6.06 -18.13 -6.53
N GLY A 128 6.79 -18.89 -5.71
CA GLY A 128 7.97 -19.63 -6.19
C GLY A 128 7.65 -20.77 -7.16
N ALA A 129 6.48 -21.40 -7.04
CA ALA A 129 6.02 -22.37 -8.04
C ALA A 129 5.60 -21.66 -9.34
N MET A 130 4.82 -20.59 -9.22
CA MET A 130 4.39 -19.75 -10.34
C MET A 130 5.57 -19.19 -11.17
N VAL A 131 6.61 -18.67 -10.52
CA VAL A 131 7.80 -18.17 -11.23
C VAL A 131 8.48 -19.31 -11.99
N ARG A 132 8.63 -20.50 -11.38
CA ARG A 132 9.24 -21.66 -12.05
C ARG A 132 8.44 -22.11 -13.27
N GLU A 133 7.11 -22.22 -13.13
CA GLU A 133 6.22 -22.52 -14.26
C GLU A 133 6.40 -21.51 -15.40
N LEU A 134 6.43 -20.20 -15.09
CA LEU A 134 6.65 -19.15 -16.10
C LEU A 134 8.05 -19.22 -16.73
N GLU A 135 9.10 -19.58 -15.97
CA GLU A 135 10.45 -19.78 -16.52
C GLU A 135 10.50 -20.95 -17.51
N GLU A 136 9.82 -22.05 -17.18
CA GLU A 136 9.67 -23.23 -18.05
C GLU A 136 8.88 -22.88 -19.32
N GLU A 137 7.74 -22.19 -19.19
CA GLU A 137 6.90 -21.74 -20.32
C GLU A 137 7.65 -20.77 -21.27
N ARG A 138 8.49 -19.88 -20.72
CA ARG A 138 9.23 -18.87 -21.49
C ARG A 138 10.60 -19.36 -21.97
N GLY A 139 11.08 -20.51 -21.49
CA GLY A 139 12.40 -21.05 -21.81
C GLY A 139 13.56 -20.18 -21.35
N ARG A 140 13.36 -19.29 -20.36
CA ARG A 140 14.39 -18.39 -19.83
C ARG A 140 14.15 -18.08 -18.37
N LYS A 141 15.24 -17.80 -17.64
CA LYS A 141 15.17 -17.35 -16.25
C LYS A 141 14.54 -15.97 -16.14
N VAL A 142 13.83 -15.74 -15.03
CA VAL A 142 13.27 -14.43 -14.74
C VAL A 142 14.40 -13.43 -14.49
N ARG A 143 14.22 -12.19 -14.95
CA ARG A 143 15.18 -11.11 -14.67
C ARG A 143 15.15 -10.76 -13.19
N PRO A 144 16.25 -10.27 -12.61
CA PRO A 144 16.20 -9.84 -11.23
C PRO A 144 15.21 -8.69 -11.02
N PHE A 145 14.34 -8.81 -10.01
CA PHE A 145 13.37 -7.77 -9.67
C PHE A 145 13.04 -7.76 -8.18
N GLN A 146 12.62 -6.59 -7.70
CA GLN A 146 12.01 -6.43 -6.38
C GLN A 146 10.64 -5.79 -6.59
N ALA A 147 9.58 -6.48 -6.19
CA ALA A 147 8.21 -5.99 -6.31
C ALA A 147 7.55 -5.85 -4.93
N THR A 148 6.77 -4.79 -4.76
CA THR A 148 6.06 -4.46 -3.53
C THR A 148 4.56 -4.41 -3.81
N VAL A 149 3.79 -5.13 -3.00
CA VAL A 149 2.33 -5.04 -2.92
C VAL A 149 1.96 -4.38 -1.60
N THR A 150 1.49 -3.14 -1.66
CA THR A 150 1.02 -2.39 -0.49
C THR A 150 -0.47 -2.65 -0.29
N VAL A 151 -0.82 -3.28 0.82
CA VAL A 151 -2.19 -3.60 1.19
C VAL A 151 -2.84 -2.42 1.91
N VAL A 152 -3.99 -1.95 1.39
CA VAL A 152 -4.78 -0.83 1.90
C VAL A 152 -6.13 -1.28 2.47
N SER A 153 -6.63 -0.58 3.49
CA SER A 153 -7.90 -0.91 4.16
C SER A 153 -9.01 0.01 3.63
N VAL A 154 -9.54 -0.32 2.45
CA VAL A 154 -10.59 0.46 1.75
C VAL A 154 -11.81 -0.40 1.45
N ASP A 155 -12.96 0.24 1.32
CA ASP A 155 -14.26 -0.34 1.03
C ASP A 155 -14.40 -0.66 -0.45
N GLY A 156 -13.79 -1.78 -0.86
CA GLY A 156 -13.86 -2.25 -2.24
C GLY A 156 -12.74 -3.22 -2.58
N GLU A 157 -12.84 -3.81 -3.76
CA GLU A 157 -11.78 -4.62 -4.35
C GLU A 157 -10.88 -3.73 -5.21
N VAL A 158 -9.66 -3.53 -4.72
CA VAL A 158 -8.64 -2.72 -5.39
C VAL A 158 -7.47 -3.61 -5.76
N TRP A 159 -7.06 -3.55 -7.02
CA TRP A 159 -5.76 -3.99 -7.52
C TRP A 159 -5.29 -2.99 -8.56
N HIS A 160 -4.37 -2.11 -8.16
CA HIS A 160 -3.87 -1.06 -9.04
C HIS A 160 -2.36 -1.04 -9.07
N ARG A 161 -1.83 -1.01 -10.29
CA ARG A 161 -0.39 -0.95 -10.53
C ARG A 161 0.05 0.51 -10.57
N LEU A 162 0.84 0.91 -9.58
CA LEU A 162 1.43 2.25 -9.49
C LEU A 162 2.71 2.36 -10.33
N SER A 163 3.46 1.27 -10.42
CA SER A 163 4.64 1.17 -11.27
C SER A 163 4.86 -0.28 -11.70
N ARG A 164 5.90 -0.56 -12.49
CA ARG A 164 6.23 -1.92 -12.90
C ARG A 164 6.41 -2.88 -11.72
N THR A 165 6.85 -2.37 -10.57
CA THR A 165 7.18 -3.13 -9.36
C THR A 165 6.38 -2.72 -8.13
N HIS A 166 5.41 -1.80 -8.23
CA HIS A 166 4.61 -1.37 -7.08
C HIS A 166 3.12 -1.46 -7.38
N VAL A 167 2.39 -2.15 -6.50
CA VAL A 167 0.95 -2.39 -6.59
C VAL A 167 0.28 -1.97 -5.29
N LEU A 168 -0.86 -1.30 -5.38
CA LEU A 168 -1.83 -1.17 -4.28
C LEU A 168 -2.88 -2.27 -4.39
N ALA A 169 -3.11 -2.97 -3.29
CA ALA A 169 -4.15 -3.99 -3.20
C ALA A 169 -5.06 -3.71 -2.00
N SER A 170 -6.37 -3.78 -2.14
CA SER A 170 -7.26 -3.77 -0.97
C SER A 170 -7.12 -5.07 -0.17
N ARG A 171 -7.45 -5.03 1.13
CA ARG A 171 -7.59 -6.25 1.94
C ARG A 171 -8.59 -7.25 1.36
N ARG A 172 -9.72 -6.78 0.81
CA ARG A 172 -10.76 -7.64 0.22
C ARG A 172 -10.24 -8.38 -1.01
N PHE A 173 -9.58 -7.67 -1.92
CA PHE A 173 -8.93 -8.29 -3.08
C PHE A 173 -7.85 -9.31 -2.66
N ALA A 174 -7.04 -8.96 -1.66
CA ALA A 174 -6.01 -9.87 -1.14
C ALA A 174 -6.57 -11.12 -0.45
N ALA A 175 -7.83 -11.09 0.01
CA ALA A 175 -8.52 -12.24 0.59
C ALA A 175 -9.08 -13.19 -0.48
N ASP A 176 -9.36 -12.73 -1.69
CA ASP A 176 -9.71 -13.59 -2.83
C ASP A 176 -8.44 -14.22 -3.41
N GLN A 177 -8.19 -15.47 -3.04
CA GLN A 177 -7.02 -16.21 -3.49
C GLN A 177 -6.97 -16.36 -5.02
N ALA A 178 -8.10 -16.64 -5.68
CA ALA A 178 -8.11 -16.90 -7.12
C ALA A 178 -7.92 -15.60 -7.93
N ALA A 179 -8.50 -14.48 -7.47
CA ALA A 179 -8.22 -13.18 -8.07
C ALA A 179 -6.77 -12.77 -7.86
N CYS A 180 -6.25 -12.94 -6.64
CA CYS A 180 -4.88 -12.57 -6.32
C CYS A 180 -3.84 -13.40 -7.08
N GLU A 181 -4.03 -14.73 -7.20
CA GLU A 181 -3.09 -15.59 -7.95
C GLU A 181 -3.05 -15.22 -9.44
N ARG A 182 -4.20 -14.91 -10.06
CA ARG A 182 -4.26 -14.44 -11.46
C ARG A 182 -3.52 -13.12 -11.63
N ALA A 183 -3.80 -12.14 -10.76
CA ALA A 183 -3.20 -10.81 -10.84
C ALA A 183 -1.69 -10.82 -10.57
N LEU A 184 -1.22 -11.68 -9.65
CA LEU A 184 0.20 -11.92 -9.42
C LEU A 184 0.89 -12.56 -10.63
N ARG A 185 0.24 -13.54 -11.29
CA ARG A 185 0.78 -14.16 -12.50
C ARG A 185 0.98 -13.13 -13.61
N GLU A 186 0.00 -12.24 -13.82
CA GLU A 186 0.12 -11.13 -14.77
C GLU A 186 1.28 -10.19 -14.40
N LEU A 187 1.36 -9.76 -13.13
CA LEU A 187 2.44 -8.91 -12.63
C LEU A 187 3.82 -9.52 -12.89
N VAL A 188 4.00 -10.79 -12.53
CA VAL A 188 5.27 -11.51 -12.70
C VAL A 188 5.60 -11.72 -14.17
N THR A 189 4.60 -12.04 -15.01
CA THR A 189 4.79 -12.19 -16.46
C THR A 189 5.38 -10.93 -17.10
N ASP A 190 4.94 -9.76 -16.67
CA ASP A 190 5.46 -8.47 -17.15
C ASP A 190 6.88 -8.14 -16.65
N LEU A 191 7.40 -8.90 -15.68
CA LEU A 191 8.74 -8.73 -15.12
C LEU A 191 9.79 -9.62 -15.80
N PHE A 192 9.39 -10.58 -16.65
CA PHE A 192 10.28 -11.39 -17.49
C PHE A 192 10.94 -10.57 -18.61
#